data_AF-A0A353M9X9-F1
#
_entry.id   AF-A0A353M9X9-F1
#
_cell.length_a   1.000
_cell.length_b   1.000
_cell.length_c   1.000
_cell.angle_alpha   90.00
_cell.angle_beta   90.00
_cell.angle_gamma   90.00
#
_symmetry.space_group_name_H-M   'P 1'
#
loop_
_entity.id
_entity.type
_entity.pdbx_description
1 polymer ?
#
loop_
_entity_poly.entity_id
_entity_poly.type
_entity_poly.pdbx_seq_one_letter_code
_entity_poly.pdbx_strand_id
1 'polypeptide(L)'
;MVDTHLDFYAAAAKSREILPYLPTASPGYDGRPWVGTRPKIHVRLNPTPAKFKKILEGARELLLKAPPGSPRILTIGAWNEFAEGAYIEPTKEWGMQYLETIRNVFGTGERKK
;
A
#
# COMPACT_ATOMS: atom_id res chain seq x y z
N MET A 1 6.88 -6.80 9.24
CA MET A 1 5.78 -6.05 8.57
C MET A 1 4.69 -7.02 8.14
N VAL A 2 4.99 -8.13 7.47
CA VAL A 2 3.97 -9.13 7.09
C VAL A 2 3.35 -9.81 8.31
N ASP A 3 4.15 -10.22 9.30
CA ASP A 3 3.67 -11.02 10.44
C ASP A 3 2.58 -10.31 11.26
N THR A 4 2.79 -9.03 11.57
CA THR A 4 1.80 -8.20 12.29
C THR A 4 0.48 -8.05 11.53
N HIS A 5 0.51 -8.17 10.20
CA HIS A 5 -0.70 -8.10 9.37
C HIS A 5 -1.42 -9.46 9.28
N LEU A 6 -0.70 -10.58 9.42
CA LEU A 6 -1.31 -11.90 9.49
C LEU A 6 -2.13 -12.07 10.76
N ASP A 7 -1.75 -11.41 11.86
CA ASP A 7 -2.54 -11.38 13.09
C ASP A 7 -3.93 -10.76 12.88
N PHE A 8 -4.03 -9.69 12.07
CA PHE A 8 -5.32 -9.10 11.71
C PHE A 8 -6.19 -10.04 10.87
N TYR A 9 -5.60 -10.77 9.91
CA TYR A 9 -6.32 -11.80 9.17
C TYR A 9 -6.80 -12.94 10.07
N ALA A 10 -5.95 -13.42 10.98
CA ALA A 10 -6.31 -14.48 11.91
C ALA A 10 -7.42 -14.04 12.88
N ALA A 11 -7.38 -12.80 13.35
CA ALA A 11 -8.45 -12.22 14.15
C ALA A 11 -9.76 -12.13 13.35
N ALA A 12 -9.70 -11.61 12.12
CA ALA A 12 -10.86 -11.48 11.24
C ALA A 12 -11.49 -12.84 10.90
N ALA A 13 -10.69 -13.87 10.63
CA ALA A 13 -11.19 -15.21 10.32
C ALA A 13 -11.86 -15.90 11.51
N LYS A 14 -11.45 -15.58 12.75
CA LYS A 14 -12.01 -16.18 13.98
C LYS A 14 -13.32 -15.53 14.43
N SER A 15 -13.60 -14.31 13.99
CA SER A 15 -14.77 -13.55 14.40
C SER A 15 -15.75 -13.40 13.24
N ARG A 16 -17.01 -13.81 13.43
CA ARG A 16 -18.10 -13.44 12.51
C ARG A 16 -18.51 -11.96 12.62
N GLU A 17 -17.90 -11.21 13.54
CA GLU A 17 -18.16 -9.79 13.82
C GLU A 17 -17.08 -8.87 13.22
N ILE A 18 -15.91 -9.39 12.85
CA ILE A 18 -14.82 -8.59 12.28
C ILE A 18 -15.00 -8.51 10.75
N LEU A 19 -15.10 -7.27 10.26
CA LEU A 19 -15.15 -6.98 8.83
C LEU A 19 -13.89 -7.51 8.11
N PRO A 20 -13.98 -7.89 6.83
CA PRO A 20 -12.84 -8.42 6.09
C PRO A 20 -11.64 -7.46 6.12
N TYR A 21 -10.44 -8.00 6.35
CA TYR A 21 -9.23 -7.20 6.40
C TYR A 21 -8.70 -6.91 4.99
N LEU A 22 -8.67 -5.62 4.62
CA LEU A 22 -8.15 -5.13 3.34
C LEU A 22 -6.90 -4.27 3.60
N PRO A 23 -5.69 -4.77 3.30
CA PRO A 23 -4.49 -3.96 3.48
C PRO A 23 -4.48 -2.74 2.55
N THR A 24 -3.75 -1.71 2.97
CA THR A 24 -3.50 -0.50 2.18
C THR A 24 -2.01 -0.35 1.91
N ALA A 25 -1.63 -0.18 0.66
CA ALA A 25 -0.27 0.20 0.28
C ALA A 25 -0.22 1.68 -0.10
N SER A 26 0.85 2.35 0.30
CA SER A 26 1.04 3.77 0.07
C SER A 26 2.54 4.08 -0.12
N PRO A 27 2.92 4.90 -1.12
CA PRO A 27 4.33 5.19 -1.40
C PRO A 27 5.00 6.06 -0.34
N GLY A 28 4.23 6.93 0.32
CA GLY A 28 4.69 7.90 1.32
C GLY A 28 3.59 8.18 2.34
N TYR A 29 3.87 9.04 3.31
CA TYR A 29 2.85 9.66 4.18
C TYR A 29 3.52 10.72 5.06
N ASP A 30 2.97 11.92 5.09
CA ASP A 30 3.37 12.99 5.99
C ASP A 30 2.17 13.88 6.34
N GLY A 31 1.57 13.63 7.50
CA GLY A 31 0.45 14.45 7.99
C GLY A 31 0.86 15.80 8.61
N ARG A 32 2.16 16.09 8.74
CA ARG A 32 2.64 17.31 9.42
C ARG A 32 2.13 18.63 8.80
N PRO A 33 1.92 18.76 7.48
CA PRO A 33 1.32 19.96 6.89
C PRO A 33 -0.06 20.30 7.45
N TRP A 34 -0.81 19.30 7.92
CA TRP A 34 -2.17 19.48 8.43
C TRP A 34 -2.23 19.66 9.95
N VAL A 35 -1.53 18.80 10.68
CA VAL A 35 -1.70 18.68 12.14
C VAL A 35 -0.51 19.19 12.95
N GLY A 36 0.51 19.73 12.26
CA GLY A 36 1.78 20.13 12.84
C GLY A 36 2.67 18.93 13.22
N THR A 37 3.84 19.23 13.77
CA THR A 37 4.74 18.19 14.30
C THR A 37 4.35 17.86 15.73
N ARG A 38 4.19 16.56 16.03
CA ARG A 38 3.85 16.06 17.37
C ARG A 38 4.78 14.90 17.75
N PRO A 39 5.01 14.63 19.05
CA PRO A 39 5.74 13.45 19.48
C PRO A 39 5.11 12.18 18.89
N LYS A 40 5.95 11.25 18.40
CA LYS A 40 5.54 9.96 17.81
C LYS A 40 4.69 10.05 16.54
N ILE A 41 4.68 11.18 15.81
CA ILE A 41 4.04 11.21 14.50
C ILE A 41 4.75 10.24 13.54
N HIS A 42 3.98 9.37 12.90
CA HIS A 42 4.50 8.45 11.90
C HIS A 42 4.59 9.14 10.55
N VAL A 43 5.78 9.18 9.97
CA VAL A 43 6.03 9.74 8.64
C VAL A 43 6.84 8.75 7.81
N ARG A 44 6.55 8.71 6.50
CA ARG A 44 7.33 8.00 5.48
C ARG A 44 7.76 9.01 4.43
N LEU A 45 8.96 9.54 4.62
CA LEU A 45 9.53 10.59 3.76
C LEU A 45 10.31 10.01 2.58
N ASN A 46 10.51 10.87 1.58
CA ASN A 46 11.22 10.57 0.34
C ASN A 46 10.61 9.34 -0.36
N PRO A 47 9.30 9.38 -0.72
CA PRO A 47 8.68 8.32 -1.49
C PRO A 47 9.38 8.20 -2.85
N THR A 48 9.70 6.97 -3.25
CA THR A 48 10.24 6.68 -4.59
C THR A 48 9.56 5.45 -5.17
N PRO A 49 9.48 5.30 -6.50
CA PRO A 49 8.94 4.10 -7.12
C PRO A 49 9.62 2.81 -6.63
N ALA A 50 10.94 2.85 -6.41
CA ALA A 50 11.69 1.71 -5.90
C ALA A 50 11.30 1.31 -4.46
N LYS A 51 11.06 2.27 -3.57
CA LYS A 51 10.55 1.99 -2.22
C LYS A 51 9.11 1.47 -2.27
N PHE A 52 8.28 2.07 -3.12
CA PHE A 52 6.90 1.63 -3.30
C PHE A 52 6.83 0.20 -3.83
N LYS A 53 7.71 -0.19 -4.77
CA LYS A 53 7.83 -1.57 -5.25
C LYS A 53 8.00 -2.58 -4.12
N LYS A 54 8.90 -2.29 -3.16
CA LYS A 54 9.11 -3.15 -1.98
C LYS A 54 7.87 -3.27 -1.11
N ILE A 55 7.12 -2.19 -0.95
CA ILE A 55 5.84 -2.19 -0.21
C ILE A 55 4.82 -3.06 -0.94
N LEU A 56 4.70 -2.93 -2.26
CA LEU A 56 3.78 -3.73 -3.06
C LEU A 56 4.17 -5.22 -3.07
N GLU A 57 5.45 -5.55 -3.14
CA GLU A 57 5.96 -6.92 -3.04
C GLU A 57 5.60 -7.56 -1.70
N GLY A 58 5.80 -6.82 -0.59
CA GLY A 58 5.39 -7.28 0.74
C GLY A 58 3.87 -7.42 0.87
N ALA A 59 3.10 -6.51 0.27
CA ALA A 59 1.64 -6.60 0.22
C ALA A 59 1.17 -7.83 -0.59
N ARG A 60 1.81 -8.10 -1.73
CA ARG A 60 1.53 -9.31 -2.53
C ARG A 60 1.83 -10.57 -1.73
N GLU A 61 2.96 -10.63 -1.04
CA GLU A 61 3.31 -11.74 -0.17
C GLU A 61 2.26 -11.95 0.94
N LEU A 62 1.83 -10.86 1.60
CA LEU A 62 0.79 -10.88 2.62
C LEU A 62 -0.52 -11.47 2.08
N LEU A 63 -1.00 -11.02 0.93
CA LEU A 63 -2.24 -11.51 0.32
C LEU A 63 -2.16 -12.99 -0.08
N LEU A 64 -0.98 -13.45 -0.52
CA LEU A 64 -0.75 -14.85 -0.87
C LEU A 64 -0.71 -15.75 0.37
N LYS A 65 -0.24 -15.23 1.50
CA LYS A 65 -0.21 -15.91 2.81
C LYS A 65 -1.52 -15.81 3.60
N ALA A 66 -2.49 -15.04 3.13
CA ALA A 66 -3.76 -14.85 3.82
C ALA A 66 -4.52 -16.19 3.96
N PRO A 67 -5.21 -16.43 5.09
CA PRO A 67 -5.98 -17.65 5.32
C PRO A 67 -7.01 -17.93 4.21
N PRO A 68 -7.33 -19.21 3.93
CA PRO A 68 -8.38 -19.56 2.97
C PRO A 68 -9.70 -18.83 3.25
N GLY A 69 -10.32 -18.29 2.20
CA GLY A 69 -11.55 -17.48 2.31
C GLY A 69 -11.32 -15.99 2.58
N SER A 70 -10.08 -15.54 2.86
CA SER A 70 -9.77 -14.12 2.99
C SER A 70 -9.81 -13.41 1.64
N PRO A 71 -10.31 -12.15 1.56
CA PRO A 71 -10.28 -11.39 0.33
C PRO A 71 -8.83 -11.08 -0.08
N ARG A 72 -8.51 -11.32 -1.35
CA ARG A 72 -7.21 -10.97 -1.94
C ARG A 72 -7.27 -9.59 -2.58
N ILE A 73 -7.67 -8.59 -1.81
CA ILE A 73 -7.86 -7.22 -2.26
C ILE A 73 -6.85 -6.32 -1.54
N LEU A 74 -6.16 -5.49 -2.31
CA LEU A 74 -5.28 -4.42 -1.83
C LEU A 74 -5.89 -3.08 -2.20
N THR A 75 -5.89 -2.15 -1.25
CA THR A 75 -6.23 -0.74 -1.53
C THR A 75 -4.95 0.07 -1.71
N ILE A 76 -5.00 1.12 -2.52
CA ILE A 76 -3.90 2.07 -2.66
C ILE A 76 -4.30 3.40 -2.05
N GLY A 77 -3.51 3.86 -1.08
CA GLY A 77 -3.65 5.18 -0.46
C GLY A 77 -2.53 6.09 -0.95
N ALA A 78 -2.75 7.02 -1.87
CA ALA A 78 -3.97 7.29 -2.63
C ALA A 78 -3.60 7.60 -4.09
N TRP A 79 -4.60 7.89 -4.93
CA TRP A 79 -4.34 8.41 -6.27
C TRP A 79 -3.53 9.71 -6.20
N ASN A 80 -3.99 10.70 -5.42
CA ASN A 80 -3.50 12.07 -5.49
C ASN A 80 -3.47 12.85 -4.16
N GLU A 81 -3.11 12.21 -3.04
CA GLU A 81 -2.89 12.89 -1.75
C GLU A 81 -1.51 13.58 -1.73
N PHE A 82 -1.36 14.64 -2.54
CA PHE A 82 -0.08 15.34 -2.72
C PHE A 82 0.42 16.01 -1.45
N ALA A 83 -0.47 16.63 -0.69
CA ALA A 83 -0.11 17.33 0.54
C ALA A 83 0.44 16.37 1.62
N GLU A 84 0.01 15.10 1.60
CA GLU A 84 0.54 14.06 2.48
C GLU A 84 1.70 13.27 1.87
N GLY A 85 2.10 13.57 0.62
CA GLY A 85 3.11 12.79 -0.10
C GLY A 85 2.69 11.34 -0.40
N ALA A 86 1.38 11.06 -0.38
CA ALA A 86 0.79 9.73 -0.56
C ALA A 86 0.06 9.62 -1.91
N TYR A 87 0.78 9.85 -3.02
CA TYR A 87 0.22 9.89 -4.38
C TYR A 87 0.87 8.86 -5.30
N ILE A 88 0.09 8.35 -6.26
CA ILE A 88 0.57 7.54 -7.40
C ILE A 88 0.25 8.17 -8.75
N GLU A 89 -0.50 9.28 -8.75
CA GLU A 89 -0.80 10.06 -9.94
C GLU A 89 0.50 10.43 -10.68
N PRO A 90 0.52 10.33 -12.02
CA PRO A 90 1.70 10.69 -12.79
C PRO A 90 2.17 12.12 -12.52
N THR A 91 3.46 12.28 -12.22
CA THR A 91 4.08 13.58 -11.96
C THR A 91 5.16 13.91 -12.98
N LYS A 92 5.64 15.15 -12.98
CA LYS A 92 6.81 15.53 -13.80
C LYS A 92 8.09 14.77 -13.41
N GLU A 93 8.25 14.43 -12.13
CA GLU A 93 9.44 13.76 -11.61
C GLU A 93 9.46 12.27 -11.95
N TRP A 94 8.33 11.58 -11.76
CA TRP A 94 8.25 10.13 -11.85
C TRP A 94 7.47 9.61 -13.07
N GLY A 95 6.80 10.48 -13.82
CA GLY A 95 5.95 10.07 -14.94
C GLY A 95 4.99 8.96 -14.51
N MET A 96 4.96 7.86 -15.26
CA MET A 96 4.10 6.71 -14.99
C MET A 96 4.71 5.69 -14.00
N GLN A 97 5.89 5.92 -13.45
CA GLN A 97 6.67 4.88 -12.77
C GLN A 97 5.95 4.24 -11.56
N TYR A 98 5.12 4.99 -10.82
CA TYR A 98 4.31 4.41 -9.74
C TYR A 98 3.26 3.41 -10.27
N LEU A 99 2.57 3.76 -11.36
CA LEU A 99 1.59 2.88 -12.01
C LEU A 99 2.26 1.68 -12.69
N GLU A 100 3.42 1.90 -13.32
CA GLU A 100 4.22 0.82 -13.88
C GLU A 100 4.70 -0.15 -12.80
N THR A 101 5.05 0.36 -11.61
CA THR A 101 5.42 -0.47 -10.45
C THR A 101 4.25 -1.35 -10.01
N ILE A 102 3.03 -0.81 -9.93
CA ILE A 102 1.81 -1.59 -9.63
C ILE A 102 1.61 -2.68 -10.69
N ARG A 103 1.68 -2.32 -11.97
CA ARG A 103 1.55 -3.29 -13.07
C ARG A 103 2.62 -4.37 -12.99
N ASN A 104 3.86 -4.03 -12.71
CA ASN A 104 4.96 -5.00 -12.68
C ASN A 104 4.83 -5.99 -11.51
N VAL A 105 4.17 -5.61 -10.40
CA VAL A 105 3.97 -6.49 -9.25
C VAL A 105 2.70 -7.34 -9.37
N PHE A 106 1.62 -6.79 -9.93
CA PHE A 106 0.30 -7.45 -9.94
C PHE A 106 -0.28 -7.77 -11.32
N GLY A 107 0.22 -7.15 -12.38
CA GLY A 107 -0.25 -7.36 -13.75
C GLY A 107 0.21 -8.70 -14.33
N THR A 108 -0.66 -9.36 -15.09
CA THR A 108 -0.40 -10.65 -15.74
C THR A 108 -0.35 -10.57 -17.27
N GLY A 109 -0.68 -9.40 -17.84
CA GLY A 109 -0.71 -9.18 -19.29
C GLY A 109 0.62 -8.70 -19.87
N GLU A 110 0.89 -9.08 -21.11
CA GLU A 110 2.02 -8.54 -21.87
C GLU A 110 1.86 -7.03 -22.10
N ARG A 111 2.98 -6.29 -22.11
CA ARG A 111 2.98 -4.88 -22.46
C ARG A 111 2.64 -4.76 -23.95
N LYS A 112 1.41 -4.33 -24.26
CA LYS A 112 1.09 -3.88 -25.62
C LYS A 112 2.01 -2.69 -25.95
N LYS A 113 2.80 -2.86 -27.02
CA LYS A 113 3.65 -1.81 -27.58
C LYS A 113 2.80 -0.73 -28.21
#